data_AF-A0A1T1HWA9-F1
#
_entry.id   AF-A0A1T1HWA9-F1
#
_cell.length_a   1.000
_cell.length_b   1.000
_cell.length_c   1.000
_cell.angle_alpha   90.00
_cell.angle_beta   90.00
_cell.angle_gamma   90.00
#
_symmetry.space_group_name_H-M   'P 1'
#
loop_
_entity.id
_entity.type
_entity.pdbx_description
1 polymer ?
#
loop_
_entity_poly.entity_id
_entity_poly.type
_entity_poly.pdbx_seq_one_letter_code
_entity_poly.pdbx_strand_id
1 'polypeptide(L)'
;MDLRLPLASIGMCMALLLGSGCSPSEEKRQVSLEEKTAQFEKSLDAIQDPKLKGAIADLGGSLLLLERAQLRLQSKPIDTEYADDALALLKHYPSPQALVDTYINGLFVLRKPTSSDYLTDLQPVFPFSFTMPAEFPFPHGLEWQSVTLSNKKVIPFQPEWSETDPGIQLSPSSSNLTNPDDLTVTYPFIEGLEVANKNQPQPVSLQGKVEVIAPRRIQTFELSKADLGKTRTEDNIQVTLLKLDKNWAEIEMRNSTALPEQISDTSPNPLLVQARDTSGQFLARAGSLNESAQQVAFYEQQLAQMKKQKAWSDDFERQLETEQKAFDEQQTSHYAKVYFNGVIDKLEVSVFDFSQASITRKDLDLPVQRFDHMSTDKNIRPLPMPVVVYDDQAATYLKAADLDEDTLKKSVSISQSVEDASAARIEFDHPRTFNDELLGSSFNTGDTPVTFFTQGAQGKRGEPIELPTEALEIDPLRGTITYDLNLFPETPAYAVGSIPLFLASIEKNTLKTQQLPKGLELKGNALIVDQAQFPADAWRFYAKDDTGQYLKEIFAVSHGASATGPALFDVHYFYGQPTELETYQRTELNPVEYGFEVKLDKVEPPRADQ
;
A
#
# COMPACT_ATOMS: atom_id res chain seq x y z
N MET A 1 -7.29 11.77 -9.92
CA MET A 1 -6.69 12.33 -11.16
C MET A 1 -6.61 13.82 -10.99
N ASP A 2 -5.54 14.45 -11.49
CA ASP A 2 -5.41 15.90 -11.55
C ASP A 2 -4.97 16.27 -12.96
N LEU A 3 -5.83 16.96 -13.71
CA LEU A 3 -5.59 17.39 -15.08
C LEU A 3 -4.72 18.66 -15.20
N ARG A 4 -4.26 19.25 -14.09
CA ARG A 4 -3.58 20.55 -14.06
C ARG A 4 -2.09 20.53 -14.43
N LEU A 5 -1.51 19.37 -14.73
CA LEU A 5 -0.09 19.29 -15.15
C LEU A 5 0.08 19.87 -16.56
N PRO A 6 1.11 20.72 -16.80
CA PRO A 6 1.35 21.29 -18.12
C PRO A 6 1.66 20.19 -19.14
N LEU A 7 1.24 20.41 -20.39
CA LEU A 7 1.39 19.56 -21.59
C LEU A 7 2.84 19.18 -21.97
N ALA A 8 3.80 19.30 -21.05
CA ALA A 8 5.17 18.85 -21.24
C ALA A 8 5.29 17.37 -20.86
N SER A 9 5.06 16.51 -21.87
CA SER A 9 5.63 15.16 -22.03
C SER A 9 5.38 14.15 -20.91
N ILE A 10 4.32 13.34 -21.05
CA ILE A 10 4.26 11.99 -20.46
C ILE A 10 3.66 11.04 -21.50
N GLY A 11 4.51 10.19 -22.10
CA GLY A 11 4.05 8.99 -22.80
C GLY A 11 3.53 8.00 -21.76
N MET A 12 2.21 7.84 -21.67
CA MET A 12 1.59 6.96 -20.70
C MET A 12 1.20 5.62 -21.35
N CYS A 13 1.89 4.55 -20.96
CA CYS A 13 1.60 3.18 -21.39
C CYS A 13 0.23 2.71 -20.89
N MET A 14 -0.60 2.19 -21.79
CA MET A 14 -1.86 1.52 -21.48
C MET A 14 -1.62 0.16 -20.81
N ALA A 15 -2.15 -0.02 -19.59
CA ALA A 15 -2.43 -1.33 -19.03
C ALA A 15 -3.96 -1.53 -18.99
N LEU A 16 -4.45 -2.43 -19.84
CA LEU A 16 -5.84 -2.90 -19.83
C LEU A 16 -6.02 -3.90 -18.68
N LEU A 17 -6.91 -3.59 -17.74
CA LEU A 17 -7.36 -4.52 -16.71
C LEU A 17 -8.86 -4.79 -16.92
N LEU A 18 -9.15 -5.94 -17.53
CA LEU A 18 -10.49 -6.51 -17.66
C LEU A 18 -10.72 -7.46 -16.47
N GLY A 19 -11.81 -7.25 -15.74
CA GLY A 19 -12.26 -8.12 -14.64
C GLY A 19 -13.69 -7.74 -14.26
N SER A 20 -14.56 -8.75 -14.28
CA SER A 20 -15.99 -8.73 -14.61
C SER A 20 -16.96 -8.53 -13.44
N GLY A 21 -18.15 -7.99 -13.79
CA GLY A 21 -19.37 -8.00 -12.97
C GLY A 21 -20.17 -6.71 -13.11
N CYS A 22 -20.84 -6.48 -14.25
CA CYS A 22 -21.62 -5.25 -14.50
C CYS A 22 -23.07 -5.57 -14.83
N SER A 23 -23.99 -4.74 -14.34
CA SER A 23 -25.42 -4.82 -14.63
C SER A 23 -25.74 -4.41 -16.09
N PRO A 24 -26.89 -4.78 -16.66
CA PRO A 24 -27.23 -4.52 -18.07
C PRO A 24 -27.27 -3.02 -18.47
N SER A 25 -27.46 -2.12 -17.50
CA SER A 25 -27.40 -0.67 -17.73
C SER A 25 -25.97 -0.12 -17.74
N GLU A 26 -25.07 -0.74 -16.99
CA GLU A 26 -23.66 -0.38 -16.92
C GLU A 26 -22.90 -0.89 -18.13
N GLU A 27 -23.20 -2.11 -18.55
CA GLU A 27 -22.69 -2.71 -19.79
C GLU A 27 -22.97 -1.79 -21.00
N LYS A 28 -24.19 -1.24 -21.10
CA LYS A 28 -24.54 -0.27 -22.14
C LYS A 28 -23.73 1.03 -22.09
N ARG A 29 -23.42 1.55 -20.89
CA ARG A 29 -22.62 2.78 -20.74
C ARG A 29 -21.14 2.52 -21.01
N GLN A 30 -20.61 1.38 -20.60
CA GLN A 30 -19.24 0.97 -20.88
C GLN A 30 -19.02 0.74 -22.37
N VAL A 31 -19.91 -0.01 -23.03
CA VAL A 31 -19.89 -0.20 -24.49
C VAL A 31 -19.94 1.15 -25.22
N SER A 32 -20.79 2.08 -24.76
CA SER A 32 -20.84 3.44 -25.32
C SER A 32 -19.53 4.22 -25.12
N LEU A 33 -18.81 4.03 -24.01
CA LEU A 33 -17.54 4.70 -23.78
C LEU A 33 -16.42 4.10 -24.65
N GLU A 34 -16.39 2.77 -24.80
CA GLU A 34 -15.44 2.09 -25.69
C GLU A 34 -15.64 2.52 -27.15
N GLU A 35 -16.88 2.60 -27.61
CA GLU A 35 -17.21 3.15 -28.92
C GLU A 35 -16.74 4.60 -29.06
N LYS A 36 -16.95 5.43 -28.02
CA LYS A 36 -16.49 6.83 -27.99
C LYS A 36 -14.96 6.93 -28.03
N THR A 37 -14.24 6.06 -27.31
CA THR A 37 -12.78 5.97 -27.32
C THR A 37 -12.28 5.56 -28.70
N ALA A 38 -12.84 4.50 -29.30
CA ALA A 38 -12.46 4.04 -30.63
C ALA A 38 -12.73 5.10 -31.72
N GLN A 39 -13.86 5.81 -31.63
CA GLN A 39 -14.16 6.93 -32.53
C GLN A 39 -13.17 8.09 -32.34
N PHE A 40 -12.78 8.37 -31.10
CA PHE A 40 -11.80 9.40 -30.80
C PHE A 40 -10.41 9.04 -31.36
N GLU A 41 -9.91 7.82 -31.11
CA GLU A 41 -8.63 7.35 -31.65
C GLU A 41 -8.60 7.39 -33.18
N LYS A 42 -9.66 6.91 -33.83
CA LYS A 42 -9.81 7.00 -35.29
C LYS A 42 -9.83 8.44 -35.80
N SER A 43 -10.38 9.38 -35.02
CA SER A 43 -10.38 10.80 -35.40
C SER A 43 -8.98 11.41 -35.41
N LEU A 44 -8.04 10.87 -34.62
CA LEU A 44 -6.65 11.34 -34.56
C LEU A 44 -5.88 11.02 -35.84
N ASP A 45 -6.25 9.96 -36.57
CA ASP A 45 -5.59 9.58 -37.83
C ASP A 45 -5.86 10.55 -38.96
N ALA A 46 -6.95 11.33 -38.87
CA ALA A 46 -7.28 12.37 -39.84
C ALA A 46 -6.45 13.66 -39.66
N ILE A 47 -5.70 13.79 -38.55
CA ILE A 47 -4.90 14.98 -38.23
C ILE A 47 -3.49 14.79 -38.77
N GLN A 48 -3.07 15.64 -39.70
CA GLN A 48 -1.74 15.54 -40.31
C GLN A 48 -0.64 16.24 -39.50
N ASP A 49 -0.98 17.31 -38.78
CA ASP A 49 -0.03 18.05 -37.96
C ASP A 49 0.32 17.25 -36.69
N PRO A 50 1.59 16.86 -36.48
CA PRO A 50 1.98 16.03 -35.34
C PRO A 50 1.77 16.70 -33.99
N LYS A 51 2.00 18.01 -33.88
CA LYS A 51 1.89 18.76 -32.63
C LYS A 51 0.42 18.92 -32.24
N LEU A 52 -0.43 19.24 -33.21
CA LEU A 52 -1.88 19.27 -33.01
C LEU A 52 -2.45 17.88 -32.69
N LYS A 53 -1.98 16.82 -33.36
CA LYS A 53 -2.38 15.44 -33.07
C LYS A 53 -2.03 15.07 -31.63
N GLY A 54 -0.81 15.38 -31.18
CA GLY A 54 -0.36 15.16 -29.81
C GLY A 54 -1.23 15.90 -28.79
N ALA A 55 -1.40 17.22 -28.94
CA ALA A 55 -2.20 18.02 -28.01
C ALA A 55 -3.67 17.55 -27.90
N ILE A 56 -4.30 17.17 -29.03
CA ILE A 56 -5.65 16.63 -29.02
C ILE A 56 -5.68 15.26 -28.35
N ALA A 57 -4.71 14.39 -28.63
CA ALA A 57 -4.61 13.06 -28.02
C ALA A 57 -4.46 13.15 -26.49
N ASP A 58 -3.59 14.04 -26.02
CA ASP A 58 -3.31 14.22 -24.59
C ASP A 58 -4.55 14.71 -23.83
N LEU A 59 -5.16 15.82 -24.27
CA LEU A 59 -6.33 16.39 -23.60
C LEU A 59 -7.58 15.51 -23.76
N GLY A 60 -7.83 15.00 -24.96
CA GLY A 60 -8.99 14.16 -25.23
C GLY A 60 -8.90 12.79 -24.56
N GLY A 61 -7.71 12.18 -24.55
CA GLY A 61 -7.44 10.95 -23.81
C GLY A 61 -7.65 11.15 -22.31
N SER A 62 -7.14 12.25 -21.76
CA SER A 62 -7.31 12.61 -20.36
C SER A 62 -8.78 12.79 -19.94
N LEU A 63 -9.60 13.43 -20.77
CA LEU A 63 -11.04 13.57 -20.55
C LEU A 63 -11.78 12.22 -20.61
N LEU A 64 -11.41 11.34 -21.55
CA LEU A 64 -11.96 9.99 -21.64
C LEU A 64 -11.60 9.13 -20.41
N LEU A 65 -10.36 9.26 -19.92
CA LEU A 65 -9.93 8.61 -18.67
C LEU A 65 -10.73 9.12 -17.46
N LEU A 66 -10.98 10.43 -17.39
CA LEU A 66 -11.79 11.02 -16.32
C LEU A 66 -13.24 10.51 -16.37
N GLU A 67 -13.85 10.43 -17.55
CA GLU A 67 -15.19 9.88 -17.75
C GLU A 67 -15.25 8.39 -17.39
N ARG A 68 -14.22 7.61 -17.75
CA ARG A 68 -14.08 6.20 -17.33
C ARG A 68 -14.03 6.07 -15.81
N ALA A 69 -13.20 6.89 -15.15
CA ALA A 69 -13.06 6.89 -13.70
C ALA A 69 -14.38 7.29 -13.01
N GLN A 70 -15.08 8.31 -13.52
CA GLN A 70 -16.40 8.71 -13.05
C GLN A 70 -17.41 7.56 -13.13
N LEU A 71 -17.51 6.89 -14.28
CA LEU A 71 -18.43 5.78 -14.47
C LEU A 71 -18.10 4.63 -13.52
N ARG A 72 -16.82 4.24 -13.42
CA ARG A 72 -16.36 3.15 -12.55
C ARG A 72 -16.65 3.42 -11.08
N LEU A 73 -16.42 4.65 -10.60
CA LEU A 73 -16.68 5.03 -9.21
C LEU A 73 -18.18 5.11 -8.91
N GLN A 74 -19.00 5.54 -9.87
CA GLN A 74 -20.46 5.59 -9.72
C GLN A 74 -21.10 4.19 -9.73
N SER A 75 -20.54 3.25 -10.49
CA SER A 75 -21.05 1.88 -10.61
C SER A 75 -20.48 0.92 -9.56
N LYS A 76 -19.45 1.33 -8.80
CA LYS A 76 -18.82 0.44 -7.81
C LYS A 76 -19.86 0.05 -6.74
N PRO A 77 -20.08 -1.25 -6.49
CA PRO A 77 -20.89 -1.70 -5.37
C PRO A 77 -20.40 -1.11 -4.04
N ILE A 78 -21.34 -0.86 -3.13
CA ILE A 78 -21.02 -0.34 -1.79
C ILE A 78 -20.74 -1.54 -0.87
N ASP A 79 -19.52 -2.05 -0.96
CA ASP A 79 -18.99 -3.03 -0.02
C ASP A 79 -18.24 -2.28 1.08
N THR A 80 -18.56 -2.55 2.34
CA THR A 80 -17.97 -1.82 3.46
C THR A 80 -16.57 -2.35 3.72
N GLU A 81 -15.58 -1.50 3.59
CA GLU A 81 -14.19 -1.77 3.93
C GLU A 81 -13.69 -0.66 4.85
N TYR A 82 -12.92 -1.05 5.85
CA TYR A 82 -12.37 -0.11 6.83
C TYR A 82 -10.94 0.25 6.49
N ALA A 83 -10.55 1.46 6.85
CA ALA A 83 -9.18 1.94 6.81
C ALA A 83 -8.83 2.56 8.16
N ASP A 84 -7.56 2.91 8.31
CA ASP A 84 -7.08 3.58 9.50
C ASP A 84 -7.15 5.10 9.39
N ASP A 85 -6.88 5.74 10.52
CA ASP A 85 -6.74 7.19 10.57
C ASP A 85 -5.45 7.65 9.87
N ALA A 86 -5.59 8.21 8.67
CA ALA A 86 -4.47 8.71 7.87
C ALA A 86 -3.67 9.84 8.55
N LEU A 87 -4.22 10.47 9.59
CA LEU A 87 -3.57 11.54 10.35
C LEU A 87 -3.21 11.11 11.79
N ALA A 88 -3.28 9.81 12.11
CA ALA A 88 -2.96 9.30 13.45
C ALA A 88 -1.61 9.80 13.98
N LEU A 89 -0.59 9.70 13.13
CA LEU A 89 0.79 10.05 13.47
C LEU A 89 0.94 11.50 13.95
N LEU A 90 0.10 12.43 13.48
CA LEU A 90 0.22 13.85 13.85
C LEU A 90 -0.09 14.10 15.32
N LYS A 91 -0.80 13.19 15.99
CA LYS A 91 -1.13 13.30 17.42
C LYS A 91 0.11 13.23 18.31
N HIS A 92 1.19 12.66 17.79
CA HIS A 92 2.43 12.43 18.53
C HIS A 92 3.45 13.55 18.39
N TYR A 93 3.28 14.42 17.39
CA TYR A 93 4.24 15.47 17.08
C TYR A 93 3.61 16.83 17.37
N PRO A 94 4.31 17.71 18.12
CA PRO A 94 3.74 18.99 18.56
C PRO A 94 3.49 19.98 17.41
N SER A 95 4.07 19.72 16.23
CA SER A 95 3.89 20.55 15.03
C SER A 95 4.19 19.75 13.75
N PRO A 96 3.68 20.20 12.59
CA PRO A 96 4.08 19.66 11.29
C PRO A 96 5.60 19.63 11.08
N GLN A 97 6.33 20.68 11.52
CA GLN A 97 7.79 20.70 11.39
C GLN A 97 8.48 19.62 12.23
N ALA A 98 7.99 19.33 13.45
CA ALA A 98 8.55 18.27 14.28
C ALA A 98 8.40 16.88 13.63
N LEU A 99 7.30 16.69 12.88
CA LEU A 99 7.11 15.48 12.07
C LEU A 99 8.10 15.42 10.89
N VAL A 100 8.35 16.55 10.19
CA VAL A 100 9.39 16.64 9.14
C VAL A 100 10.77 16.30 9.69
N ASP A 101 11.13 16.89 10.83
CA ASP A 101 12.42 16.64 11.46
C ASP A 101 12.58 15.15 11.84
N THR A 102 11.48 14.52 12.29
CA THR A 102 11.46 13.07 12.57
C THR A 102 11.62 12.25 11.31
N TYR A 103 10.92 12.60 10.23
CA TYR A 103 11.01 11.92 8.93
C TYR A 103 12.45 11.92 8.40
N ILE A 104 13.08 13.09 8.35
CA ILE A 104 14.41 13.27 7.79
C ILE A 104 15.49 12.66 8.69
N ASN A 105 15.40 12.83 10.02
CA ASN A 105 16.44 12.35 10.94
C ASN A 105 16.27 10.87 11.32
N GLY A 106 15.12 10.26 11.02
CA GLY A 106 14.86 8.82 11.17
C GLY A 106 15.25 7.98 9.95
N LEU A 107 15.65 8.61 8.85
CA LEU A 107 16.09 7.95 7.62
C LEU A 107 17.51 7.41 7.75
N PHE A 108 17.72 6.17 7.31
CA PHE A 108 19.04 5.55 7.18
C PHE A 108 19.04 4.55 6.01
N VAL A 109 20.21 3.98 5.68
CA VAL A 109 20.34 3.05 4.56
C VAL A 109 20.78 1.68 5.08
N LEU A 110 20.03 0.65 4.74
CA LEU A 110 20.43 -0.74 4.91
C LEU A 110 21.07 -1.25 3.63
N ARG A 111 22.14 -2.02 3.77
CA ARG A 111 22.61 -2.91 2.73
C ARG A 111 21.84 -4.22 2.83
N LYS A 112 21.16 -4.61 1.76
CA LYS A 112 20.53 -5.93 1.67
C LYS A 112 21.56 -7.00 1.32
N PRO A 113 21.46 -8.21 1.88
CA PRO A 113 22.19 -9.35 1.38
C PRO A 113 21.68 -9.67 -0.04
N THR A 114 22.61 -9.88 -0.97
CA THR A 114 22.32 -10.29 -2.34
C THR A 114 23.06 -11.58 -2.62
N SER A 115 22.42 -12.48 -3.36
CA SER A 115 23.04 -13.72 -3.83
C SER A 115 23.95 -13.49 -5.03
N SER A 116 24.04 -12.25 -5.54
CA SER A 116 24.89 -11.91 -6.67
C SER A 116 26.31 -11.54 -6.24
N ASP A 117 27.30 -12.06 -6.97
CA ASP A 117 28.70 -11.74 -6.75
C ASP A 117 29.08 -10.32 -7.20
N TYR A 118 28.23 -9.65 -7.98
CA TYR A 118 28.54 -8.35 -8.60
C TYR A 118 27.49 -7.26 -8.32
N LEU A 119 26.45 -7.52 -7.52
CA LEU A 119 25.46 -6.51 -7.13
C LEU A 119 25.53 -6.23 -5.64
N THR A 120 25.14 -5.05 -5.19
CA THR A 120 24.91 -4.74 -3.77
C THR A 120 23.73 -3.80 -3.65
N ASP A 121 22.64 -4.32 -3.10
CA ASP A 121 21.41 -3.57 -2.95
C ASP A 121 21.44 -2.70 -1.70
N LEU A 122 20.96 -1.47 -1.85
CA LEU A 122 20.84 -0.45 -0.82
C LEU A 122 19.36 -0.10 -0.68
N GLN A 123 18.84 -0.24 0.54
CA GLN A 123 17.46 0.08 0.89
C GLN A 123 17.45 1.28 1.85
N PRO A 124 16.97 2.44 1.41
CA PRO A 124 16.58 3.51 2.32
C PRO A 124 15.44 3.03 3.22
N VAL A 125 15.59 3.22 4.52
CA VAL A 125 14.58 2.87 5.53
C VAL A 125 13.97 4.15 6.08
N PHE A 126 12.73 4.42 5.69
CA PHE A 126 11.97 5.57 6.15
C PHE A 126 11.21 5.24 7.45
N PRO A 127 11.13 6.20 8.40
CA PRO A 127 10.42 6.00 9.67
C PRO A 127 8.92 5.75 9.48
N PHE A 128 8.31 6.34 8.45
CA PHE A 128 6.86 6.28 8.18
C PHE A 128 6.52 5.47 6.92
N SER A 129 7.15 4.30 6.75
CA SER A 129 7.03 3.43 5.55
C SER A 129 5.89 2.39 5.58
N PHE A 130 5.68 1.76 4.40
CA PHE A 130 4.62 0.88 3.86
C PHE A 130 3.82 -0.09 4.76
N THR A 131 4.30 -0.42 5.96
CA THR A 131 3.52 -1.23 6.91
C THR A 131 2.62 -0.39 7.81
N MET A 132 2.79 0.94 7.79
CA MET A 132 1.85 1.85 8.41
C MET A 132 0.81 2.33 7.38
N PRO A 133 -0.48 2.32 7.73
CA PRO A 133 -1.55 2.77 6.84
C PRO A 133 -1.52 4.30 6.60
N ALA A 134 -0.76 5.05 7.40
CA ALA A 134 -0.50 6.47 7.19
C ALA A 134 0.93 6.66 6.67
N GLU A 135 1.07 6.79 5.34
CA GLU A 135 2.30 7.29 4.72
C GLU A 135 2.61 8.72 5.22
N PHE A 136 3.86 9.14 5.07
CA PHE A 136 4.26 10.50 5.41
C PHE A 136 3.40 11.53 4.63
N PRO A 137 2.61 12.38 5.31
CA PRO A 137 1.47 13.06 4.68
C PRO A 137 1.84 14.36 3.96
N PHE A 138 3.09 14.79 4.01
CA PHE A 138 3.52 16.07 3.45
C PHE A 138 4.21 15.90 2.11
N PRO A 139 4.05 16.86 1.18
CA PRO A 139 4.80 16.87 -0.06
C PRO A 139 6.30 16.80 0.21
N HIS A 140 6.98 15.85 -0.43
CA HIS A 140 8.39 15.60 -0.24
C HIS A 140 9.02 15.10 -1.55
N GLY A 141 10.33 15.31 -1.66
CA GLY A 141 11.16 14.81 -2.74
C GLY A 141 12.50 14.35 -2.22
N LEU A 142 13.03 13.28 -2.81
CA LEU A 142 14.32 12.70 -2.50
C LEU A 142 15.08 12.47 -3.80
N GLU A 143 16.28 13.01 -3.90
CA GLU A 143 17.15 12.89 -5.06
C GLU A 143 18.49 12.28 -4.64
N TRP A 144 18.78 11.07 -5.11
CA TRP A 144 20.06 10.42 -4.88
C TRP A 144 21.15 10.97 -5.80
N GLN A 145 22.34 11.19 -5.25
CA GLN A 145 23.43 11.85 -5.97
C GLN A 145 24.63 10.93 -6.19
N SER A 146 25.05 10.21 -5.15
CA SER A 146 26.23 9.35 -5.24
C SER A 146 26.30 8.35 -4.08
N VAL A 147 27.13 7.33 -4.25
CA VAL A 147 27.57 6.46 -3.16
C VAL A 147 29.08 6.56 -2.98
N THR A 148 29.52 6.66 -1.74
CA THR A 148 30.92 6.57 -1.36
C THR A 148 31.25 5.14 -0.95
N LEU A 149 32.31 4.58 -1.54
CA LEU A 149 32.79 3.24 -1.26
C LEU A 149 33.91 3.23 -0.19
N SER A 150 34.21 2.06 0.37
CA SER A 150 35.20 1.87 1.45
C SER A 150 36.63 2.26 1.05
N ASN A 151 36.94 2.26 -0.25
CA ASN A 151 38.20 2.76 -0.81
C ASN A 151 38.19 4.28 -1.09
N LYS A 152 37.16 5.00 -0.62
CA LYS A 152 36.92 6.44 -0.81
C LYS A 152 36.57 6.85 -2.24
N LYS A 153 36.31 5.91 -3.14
CA LYS A 153 35.79 6.22 -4.48
C LYS A 153 34.32 6.67 -4.36
N VAL A 154 33.98 7.76 -5.03
CA VAL A 154 32.61 8.26 -5.15
C VAL A 154 32.07 7.82 -6.50
N ILE A 155 30.92 7.15 -6.51
CA ILE A 155 30.23 6.70 -7.70
C ILE A 155 28.96 7.54 -7.86
N PRO A 156 28.82 8.31 -8.95
CA PRO A 156 27.63 9.13 -9.17
C PRO A 156 26.41 8.24 -9.49
N PHE A 157 25.24 8.72 -9.12
CA PHE A 157 23.96 8.14 -9.50
C PHE A 157 23.77 8.22 -11.03
N GLN A 158 23.22 7.16 -11.61
CA GLN A 158 22.81 7.07 -12.99
C GLN A 158 21.33 6.65 -13.05
N PRO A 159 20.49 7.29 -13.89
CA PRO A 159 19.07 6.94 -13.98
C PRO A 159 18.81 5.50 -14.43
N GLU A 160 19.74 4.94 -15.20
CA GLU A 160 19.64 3.60 -15.76
C GLU A 160 21.00 2.90 -15.65
N TRP A 161 20.96 1.59 -15.46
CA TRP A 161 22.15 0.75 -15.50
C TRP A 161 22.60 0.51 -16.95
N SER A 162 23.92 0.51 -17.18
CA SER A 162 24.53 0.17 -18.47
C SER A 162 25.40 -1.08 -18.37
N GLU A 163 25.02 -2.13 -19.09
CA GLU A 163 25.85 -3.34 -19.28
C GLU A 163 27.20 -3.04 -19.96
N THR A 164 27.27 -1.96 -20.73
CA THR A 164 28.45 -1.60 -21.53
C THR A 164 29.45 -0.71 -20.79
N ASP A 165 29.07 -0.13 -19.65
CA ASP A 165 29.98 0.63 -18.80
C ASP A 165 30.83 -0.33 -17.95
N PRO A 166 32.15 -0.39 -18.16
CA PRO A 166 33.03 -1.31 -17.43
C PRO A 166 33.32 -0.85 -15.98
N GLY A 167 32.72 0.24 -15.52
CA GLY A 167 32.88 0.80 -14.19
C GLY A 167 31.92 0.25 -13.14
N ILE A 168 32.18 0.60 -11.88
CA ILE A 168 31.18 0.45 -10.81
C ILE A 168 30.12 1.52 -11.02
N GLN A 169 28.85 1.13 -10.97
CA GLN A 169 27.70 2.00 -11.22
C GLN A 169 26.78 2.03 -9.99
N LEU A 170 26.04 3.14 -9.83
CA LEU A 170 24.94 3.28 -8.88
C LEU A 170 23.69 3.63 -9.68
N SER A 171 22.66 2.82 -9.60
CA SER A 171 21.39 3.02 -10.32
C SER A 171 20.20 2.62 -9.47
N PRO A 172 18.96 2.93 -9.89
CA PRO A 172 17.76 2.30 -9.32
C PRO A 172 17.87 0.78 -9.35
N SER A 173 17.30 0.14 -8.34
CA SER A 173 17.36 -1.30 -8.20
C SER A 173 16.46 -2.00 -9.23
N SER A 174 17.03 -2.95 -9.97
CA SER A 174 16.25 -3.83 -10.86
C SER A 174 15.57 -4.98 -10.12
N SER A 175 15.96 -5.26 -8.86
CA SER A 175 15.39 -6.34 -8.05
C SER A 175 14.10 -5.94 -7.34
N ASN A 176 13.77 -4.64 -7.29
CA ASN A 176 12.56 -4.13 -6.67
C ASN A 176 11.91 -3.01 -7.48
N LEU A 177 11.21 -3.39 -8.55
CA LEU A 177 10.43 -2.45 -9.38
C LEU A 177 9.27 -1.77 -8.63
N THR A 178 8.94 -2.23 -7.41
CA THR A 178 7.85 -1.69 -6.60
C THR A 178 8.29 -0.59 -5.64
N ASN A 179 9.59 -0.43 -5.38
CA ASN A 179 10.12 0.67 -4.57
C ASN A 179 11.20 1.44 -5.34
N PRO A 180 10.89 2.62 -5.92
CA PRO A 180 11.82 3.37 -6.76
C PRO A 180 13.04 3.93 -5.99
N ASP A 181 12.98 3.98 -4.66
CA ASP A 181 14.07 4.45 -3.81
C ASP A 181 15.12 3.38 -3.50
N ASP A 182 14.82 2.10 -3.74
CA ASP A 182 15.83 1.04 -3.61
C ASP A 182 16.89 1.22 -4.72
N LEU A 183 18.17 1.19 -4.35
CA LEU A 183 19.30 1.38 -5.26
C LEU A 183 20.15 0.12 -5.34
N THR A 184 20.90 -0.03 -6.42
CA THR A 184 21.89 -1.10 -6.57
C THR A 184 23.24 -0.53 -6.96
N VAL A 185 24.29 -0.97 -6.26
CA VAL A 185 25.68 -0.80 -6.66
C VAL A 185 26.09 -1.99 -7.51
N THR A 186 26.36 -1.75 -8.78
CA THR A 186 26.77 -2.78 -9.74
C THR A 186 28.27 -2.73 -9.92
N TYR A 187 28.94 -3.86 -9.69
CA TYR A 187 30.36 -4.04 -9.93
C TYR A 187 30.58 -4.63 -11.32
N PRO A 188 31.74 -4.37 -11.96
CA PRO A 188 32.06 -4.92 -13.26
C PRO A 188 32.01 -6.46 -13.24
N PHE A 189 31.18 -7.03 -14.10
CA PHE A 189 31.09 -8.47 -14.31
C PHE A 189 32.00 -8.87 -15.48
N ILE A 190 32.89 -9.83 -15.25
CA ILE A 190 33.73 -10.42 -16.29
C ILE A 190 33.40 -11.91 -16.32
N GLU A 191 32.83 -12.38 -17.42
CA GLU A 191 32.47 -13.78 -17.62
C GLU A 191 33.69 -14.69 -17.39
N GLY A 192 33.55 -15.69 -16.51
CA GLY A 192 34.63 -16.61 -16.13
C GLY A 192 35.58 -16.11 -15.03
N LEU A 193 35.41 -14.87 -14.53
CA LEU A 193 36.16 -14.35 -13.38
C LEU A 193 35.21 -14.08 -12.20
N GLU A 194 35.03 -15.09 -11.35
CA GLU A 194 34.29 -14.94 -10.10
C GLU A 194 35.10 -14.11 -9.09
N VAL A 195 34.76 -12.83 -8.96
CA VAL A 195 35.28 -11.99 -7.87
C VAL A 195 34.21 -11.90 -6.80
N ALA A 196 34.41 -12.64 -5.71
CA ALA A 196 33.47 -12.62 -4.59
C ALA A 196 33.19 -11.18 -4.13
N ASN A 197 31.91 -10.79 -4.07
CA ASN A 197 31.45 -9.45 -3.71
C ASN A 197 32.18 -8.88 -2.47
N LYS A 198 32.38 -9.72 -1.45
CA LYS A 198 33.05 -9.35 -0.19
C LYS A 198 34.45 -8.74 -0.36
N ASN A 199 35.12 -8.99 -1.50
CA ASN A 199 36.44 -8.46 -1.82
C ASN A 199 36.38 -7.14 -2.60
N GLN A 200 35.20 -6.72 -3.05
CA GLN A 200 34.97 -5.45 -3.73
C GLN A 200 34.89 -4.29 -2.72
N PRO A 201 35.19 -3.04 -3.14
CA PRO A 201 34.99 -1.86 -2.30
C PRO A 201 33.51 -1.70 -1.95
N GLN A 202 33.19 -1.78 -0.66
CA GLN A 202 31.81 -1.82 -0.17
C GLN A 202 31.22 -0.41 -0.02
N PRO A 203 29.93 -0.20 -0.26
CA PRO A 203 29.29 1.08 -0.01
C PRO A 203 29.32 1.40 1.49
N VAL A 204 29.69 2.64 1.84
CA VAL A 204 29.81 3.10 3.24
C VAL A 204 28.95 4.33 3.55
N SER A 205 28.69 5.17 2.56
CA SER A 205 27.78 6.31 2.72
C SER A 205 27.04 6.60 1.41
N LEU A 206 25.76 6.95 1.52
CA LEU A 206 24.91 7.33 0.40
C LEU A 206 24.58 8.82 0.51
N GLN A 207 24.85 9.57 -0.55
CA GLN A 207 24.59 11.00 -0.64
C GLN A 207 23.33 11.28 -1.45
N GLY A 208 22.53 12.22 -0.95
CA GLY A 208 21.30 12.64 -1.59
C GLY A 208 20.87 14.04 -1.16
N LYS A 209 19.73 14.49 -1.65
CA LYS A 209 19.06 15.71 -1.22
C LYS A 209 17.61 15.41 -0.91
N VAL A 210 17.15 15.91 0.21
CA VAL A 210 15.73 15.82 0.58
C VAL A 210 15.14 17.22 0.66
N GLU A 211 13.93 17.35 0.11
CA GLU A 211 13.07 18.51 0.28
C GLU A 211 11.73 18.06 0.87
N VAL A 212 11.24 18.80 1.86
CA VAL A 212 9.93 18.55 2.47
C VAL A 212 9.22 19.88 2.71
N ILE A 213 7.94 19.95 2.35
CA ILE A 213 7.10 21.13 2.52
C ILE A 213 6.12 20.88 3.68
N ALA A 214 6.41 21.44 4.86
CA ALA A 214 5.51 21.37 6.00
C ALA A 214 4.41 22.44 5.89
N PRO A 215 3.13 22.10 6.08
CA PRO A 215 2.08 23.11 6.26
C PRO A 215 2.30 23.86 7.57
N ARG A 216 1.82 25.10 7.65
CA ARG A 216 1.84 25.88 8.90
C ARG A 216 1.04 25.17 9.99
N ARG A 217 -0.11 24.62 9.61
CA ARG A 217 -1.06 23.93 10.48
C ARG A 217 -1.96 23.02 9.65
N ILE A 218 -2.68 22.16 10.34
CA ILE A 218 -3.71 21.30 9.76
C ILE A 218 -5.01 21.63 10.48
N GLN A 219 -6.02 22.00 9.71
CA GLN A 219 -7.34 22.36 10.24
C GLN A 219 -8.33 21.27 9.88
N THR A 220 -8.96 20.66 10.89
CA THR A 220 -9.95 19.60 10.69
C THR A 220 -11.37 20.13 10.89
N PHE A 221 -12.27 19.76 9.99
CA PHE A 221 -13.71 20.04 10.06
C PHE A 221 -14.47 18.72 10.07
N GLU A 222 -15.26 18.47 11.11
CA GLU A 222 -16.26 17.41 11.09
C GLU A 222 -17.53 17.91 10.40
N LEU A 223 -17.95 17.25 9.31
CA LEU A 223 -19.13 17.59 8.53
C LEU A 223 -20.11 16.42 8.48
N SER A 224 -21.39 16.75 8.44
CA SER A 224 -22.49 15.78 8.39
C SER A 224 -23.55 16.22 7.36
N LYS A 225 -24.63 15.43 7.23
CA LYS A 225 -25.81 15.84 6.44
C LYS A 225 -26.40 17.19 6.89
N ALA A 226 -26.22 17.57 8.15
CA ALA A 226 -26.70 18.86 8.66
C ALA A 226 -25.90 20.05 8.11
N ASP A 227 -24.71 19.81 7.54
CA ASP A 227 -23.80 20.82 7.01
C ASP A 227 -23.90 20.99 5.49
N LEU A 228 -24.78 20.21 4.85
CA LEU A 228 -24.99 20.27 3.40
C LEU A 228 -25.37 21.69 2.94
N GLY A 229 -24.59 22.22 2.00
CA GLY A 229 -24.73 23.57 1.45
C GLY A 229 -24.26 24.69 2.37
N LYS A 230 -23.75 24.39 3.58
CA LYS A 230 -23.23 25.39 4.52
C LYS A 230 -21.73 25.53 4.36
N THR A 231 -21.26 26.77 4.35
CA THR A 231 -19.83 27.09 4.44
C THR A 231 -19.41 27.22 5.90
N ARG A 232 -18.38 26.46 6.28
CA ARG A 232 -17.69 26.55 7.56
C ARG A 232 -16.41 27.36 7.35
N THR A 233 -16.15 28.32 8.22
CA THR A 233 -14.99 29.20 8.11
C THR A 233 -14.20 29.17 9.41
N GLU A 234 -12.90 28.92 9.30
CA GLU A 234 -11.94 29.09 10.38
C GLU A 234 -10.73 29.87 9.85
N ASP A 235 -10.53 31.07 10.40
CA ASP A 235 -9.53 32.04 9.93
C ASP A 235 -9.57 32.29 8.41
N ASN A 236 -8.52 31.86 7.69
CA ASN A 236 -8.34 32.00 6.25
C ASN A 236 -8.93 30.84 5.45
N ILE A 237 -9.45 29.80 6.10
CA ILE A 237 -9.92 28.57 5.46
C ILE A 237 -11.45 28.54 5.47
N GLN A 238 -12.03 28.28 4.31
CA GLN A 238 -13.46 28.04 4.12
C GLN A 238 -13.67 26.66 3.51
N VAL A 239 -14.57 25.87 4.08
CA VAL A 239 -14.95 24.54 3.57
C VAL A 239 -16.46 24.48 3.41
N THR A 240 -16.93 24.01 2.26
CA THR A 240 -18.35 23.83 1.96
C THR A 240 -18.61 22.39 1.54
N LEU A 241 -19.56 21.73 2.20
CA LEU A 241 -20.07 20.43 1.75
C LEU A 241 -21.12 20.68 0.66
N LEU A 242 -20.75 20.48 -0.60
CA LEU A 242 -21.62 20.73 -1.75
C LEU A 242 -22.68 19.65 -1.89
N LYS A 243 -22.27 18.38 -1.78
CA LYS A 243 -23.15 17.21 -1.86
C LYS A 243 -22.66 16.10 -0.94
N LEU A 244 -23.61 15.32 -0.45
CA LEU A 244 -23.37 14.11 0.33
C LEU A 244 -24.43 13.07 -0.04
N ASP A 245 -23.96 11.92 -0.53
CA ASP A 245 -24.78 10.73 -0.78
C ASP A 245 -24.33 9.59 0.14
N LYS A 246 -24.80 8.37 -0.08
CA LYS A 246 -24.52 7.21 0.78
C LYS A 246 -23.04 6.96 0.98
N ASN A 247 -22.24 6.97 -0.08
CA ASN A 247 -20.82 6.58 -0.04
C ASN A 247 -19.89 7.58 -0.72
N TRP A 248 -20.37 8.80 -1.03
CA TRP A 248 -19.53 9.83 -1.62
C TRP A 248 -19.95 11.24 -1.20
N ALA A 249 -19.00 12.18 -1.30
CA ALA A 249 -19.21 13.60 -1.00
C ALA A 249 -18.51 14.50 -2.02
N GLU A 250 -19.06 15.68 -2.26
CA GLU A 250 -18.43 16.78 -2.99
C GLU A 250 -18.12 17.92 -2.02
N ILE A 251 -16.86 18.33 -1.96
CA ILE A 251 -16.35 19.35 -1.05
C ILE A 251 -15.66 20.44 -1.88
N GLU A 252 -15.88 21.68 -1.47
CA GLU A 252 -15.13 22.82 -1.95
C GLU A 252 -14.39 23.47 -0.79
N MET A 253 -13.10 23.74 -0.99
CA MET A 253 -12.25 24.43 -0.04
C MET A 253 -11.69 25.70 -0.66
N ARG A 254 -11.62 26.78 0.11
CA ARG A 254 -10.96 28.02 -0.28
C ARG A 254 -10.02 28.48 0.82
N ASN A 255 -8.81 28.87 0.44
CA ASN A 255 -7.89 29.60 1.29
C ASN A 255 -7.82 31.06 0.82
N SER A 256 -8.14 32.01 1.69
CA SER A 256 -8.08 33.44 1.36
C SER A 256 -6.64 33.98 1.30
N THR A 257 -5.67 33.21 1.77
CA THR A 257 -4.25 33.57 1.74
C THR A 257 -3.57 32.83 0.59
N ALA A 258 -2.85 33.57 -0.25
CA ALA A 258 -2.11 32.99 -1.37
C ALA A 258 -0.98 32.07 -0.91
N LEU A 259 -0.63 31.10 -1.76
CA LEU A 259 0.55 30.27 -1.55
C LEU A 259 1.83 31.12 -1.71
N PRO A 260 2.89 30.83 -0.95
CA PRO A 260 4.21 31.40 -1.20
C PRO A 260 4.69 31.08 -2.62
N GLU A 261 5.35 32.04 -3.28
CA GLU A 261 5.89 31.86 -4.64
C GLU A 261 6.78 30.61 -4.76
N GLN A 262 7.55 30.31 -3.72
CA GLN A 262 8.49 29.19 -3.66
C GLN A 262 7.86 27.80 -3.80
N ILE A 263 6.55 27.65 -3.56
CA ILE A 263 5.82 26.38 -3.68
C ILE A 263 4.64 26.47 -4.65
N SER A 264 4.51 27.60 -5.35
CA SER A 264 3.41 27.83 -6.28
C SER A 264 3.45 26.84 -7.45
N ASP A 265 4.65 26.57 -7.98
CA ASP A 265 4.86 25.59 -9.05
C ASP A 265 4.60 24.14 -8.60
N THR A 266 4.78 23.83 -7.32
CA THR A 266 4.54 22.49 -6.76
C THR A 266 3.05 22.20 -6.57
N SER A 267 2.22 23.24 -6.38
CA SER A 267 0.76 23.14 -6.21
C SER A 267 0.32 21.98 -5.28
N PRO A 268 0.77 21.95 -4.01
CA PRO A 268 0.52 20.84 -3.12
C PRO A 268 -0.99 20.65 -2.87
N ASN A 269 -1.48 19.41 -2.86
CA ASN A 269 -2.87 19.12 -2.55
C ASN A 269 -3.17 19.49 -1.09
N PRO A 270 -4.02 20.50 -0.82
CA PRO A 270 -4.26 20.99 0.52
C PRO A 270 -5.36 20.21 1.26
N LEU A 271 -5.98 19.20 0.65
CA LEU A 271 -7.18 18.56 1.17
C LEU A 271 -7.00 17.05 1.35
N LEU A 272 -7.26 16.59 2.57
CA LEU A 272 -7.51 15.19 2.91
C LEU A 272 -8.95 15.04 3.42
N VAL A 273 -9.66 14.04 2.91
CA VAL A 273 -11.04 13.76 3.32
C VAL A 273 -11.13 12.30 3.73
N GLN A 274 -11.50 12.08 4.99
CA GLN A 274 -11.81 10.78 5.55
C GLN A 274 -13.31 10.71 5.87
N ALA A 275 -13.84 9.49 6.01
CA ALA A 275 -15.22 9.27 6.39
C ALA A 275 -15.30 8.23 7.49
N ARG A 276 -16.32 8.34 8.34
CA ARG A 276 -16.66 7.34 9.35
C ARG A 276 -18.08 6.84 9.13
N ASP A 277 -18.28 5.56 9.43
CA ASP A 277 -19.62 4.99 9.53
C ASP A 277 -20.26 5.26 10.91
N THR A 278 -21.44 4.70 11.13
CA THR A 278 -22.18 4.85 12.40
C THR A 278 -21.52 4.17 13.60
N SER A 279 -20.56 3.25 13.38
CA SER A 279 -19.76 2.66 14.45
C SER A 279 -18.60 3.57 14.87
N GLY A 280 -18.28 4.58 14.06
CA GLY A 280 -17.17 5.49 14.25
C GLY A 280 -15.86 5.00 13.62
N GLN A 281 -15.87 3.85 12.94
CA GLN A 281 -14.72 3.32 12.21
C GLN A 281 -14.50 4.10 10.90
N PHE A 282 -13.23 4.30 10.53
CA PHE A 282 -12.87 4.97 9.29
C PHE A 282 -13.12 4.06 8.09
N LEU A 283 -13.74 4.61 7.05
CA LEU A 283 -14.03 3.90 5.81
C LEU A 283 -12.84 3.98 4.85
N ALA A 284 -12.54 2.88 4.18
CA ALA A 284 -11.55 2.84 3.12
C ALA A 284 -11.98 3.69 1.92
N ARG A 285 -11.02 4.35 1.28
CA ARG A 285 -11.28 5.23 0.14
C ARG A 285 -11.42 4.41 -1.14
N ALA A 286 -12.52 4.59 -1.86
CA ALA A 286 -12.76 3.95 -3.15
C ALA A 286 -12.12 4.71 -4.32
N GLY A 287 -11.95 6.04 -4.18
CA GLY A 287 -11.31 6.90 -5.16
C GLY A 287 -11.72 8.37 -5.03
N SER A 288 -11.17 9.22 -5.90
CA SER A 288 -11.53 10.64 -5.95
C SER A 288 -11.36 11.27 -7.33
N LEU A 289 -12.08 12.37 -7.52
CA LEU A 289 -12.03 13.24 -8.70
C LEU A 289 -11.86 14.68 -8.22
N ASN A 290 -10.88 15.39 -8.75
CA ASN A 290 -10.52 16.73 -8.27
C ASN A 290 -10.95 17.83 -9.25
N GLU A 291 -11.52 17.44 -10.38
CA GLU A 291 -12.03 18.33 -11.40
C GLU A 291 -13.51 18.63 -11.17
N SER A 292 -13.82 19.92 -11.01
CA SER A 292 -15.19 20.40 -10.98
C SER A 292 -15.86 20.32 -12.35
N ALA A 293 -17.19 20.36 -12.39
CA ALA A 293 -17.92 20.40 -13.66
C ALA A 293 -17.54 21.61 -14.54
N GLN A 294 -17.17 22.74 -13.92
CA GLN A 294 -16.70 23.92 -14.64
C GLN A 294 -15.34 23.69 -15.30
N GLN A 295 -14.42 23.02 -14.61
CA GLN A 295 -13.10 22.66 -15.16
C GLN A 295 -13.25 21.68 -16.32
N VAL A 296 -14.07 20.64 -16.16
CA VAL A 296 -14.34 19.69 -17.25
C VAL A 296 -14.91 20.39 -18.48
N ALA A 297 -15.90 21.27 -18.30
CA ALA A 297 -16.48 22.03 -19.40
C ALA A 297 -15.45 22.95 -20.11
N PHE A 298 -14.53 23.55 -19.34
CA PHE A 298 -13.44 24.35 -19.90
C PHE A 298 -12.49 23.50 -20.77
N TYR A 299 -12.07 22.34 -20.27
CA TYR A 299 -11.22 21.40 -21.04
C TYR A 299 -11.92 20.87 -22.29
N GLU A 300 -13.21 20.56 -22.21
CA GLU A 300 -14.00 20.17 -23.38
C GLU A 300 -14.07 21.30 -24.42
N GLN A 301 -14.17 22.55 -23.97
CA GLN A 301 -14.12 23.72 -24.86
C GLN A 301 -12.75 23.86 -25.52
N GLN A 302 -11.64 23.72 -24.78
CA GLN A 302 -10.27 23.73 -25.34
C GLN A 302 -10.10 22.65 -26.41
N LEU A 303 -10.50 21.41 -26.10
CA LEU A 303 -10.45 20.30 -27.04
C LEU A 303 -11.28 20.57 -28.31
N ALA A 304 -12.47 21.14 -28.15
CA ALA A 304 -13.32 21.52 -29.28
C ALA A 304 -12.72 22.64 -30.13
N GLN A 305 -11.94 23.56 -29.54
CA GLN A 305 -11.19 24.57 -30.29
C GLN A 305 -10.04 23.95 -31.08
N MET A 306 -9.24 23.07 -30.45
CA MET A 306 -8.14 22.37 -31.11
C MET A 306 -8.63 21.57 -32.32
N LYS A 307 -9.76 20.84 -32.19
CA LYS A 307 -10.36 20.06 -33.28
C LYS A 307 -10.81 20.88 -34.50
N LYS A 308 -10.93 22.21 -34.38
CA LYS A 308 -11.25 23.10 -35.51
C LYS A 308 -10.02 23.54 -36.30
N GLN A 309 -8.83 23.38 -35.74
CA GLN A 309 -7.58 23.78 -36.38
C GLN A 309 -7.14 22.72 -37.40
N LYS A 310 -6.46 23.19 -38.46
CA LYS A 310 -5.86 22.29 -39.48
C LYS A 310 -4.37 22.03 -39.23
N ALA A 311 -3.70 22.93 -38.53
CA ALA A 311 -2.29 22.88 -38.19
C ALA A 311 -2.05 23.63 -36.87
N TRP A 312 -0.96 23.32 -36.19
CA TRP A 312 -0.54 24.04 -35.00
C TRP A 312 0.14 25.36 -35.37
N SER A 313 -0.13 26.43 -34.63
CA SER A 313 0.55 27.72 -34.80
C SER A 313 0.92 28.32 -33.45
N ASP A 314 1.99 29.11 -33.41
CA ASP A 314 2.44 29.80 -32.20
C ASP A 314 1.36 30.75 -31.65
N ASP A 315 0.58 31.38 -32.54
CA ASP A 315 -0.52 32.26 -32.14
C ASP A 315 -1.66 31.48 -31.47
N PHE A 316 -1.96 30.28 -31.96
CA PHE A 316 -2.96 29.41 -31.36
C PHE A 316 -2.49 28.87 -30.00
N GLU A 317 -1.22 28.45 -29.90
CA GLU A 317 -0.61 28.04 -28.63
C GLU A 317 -0.70 29.13 -27.57
N ARG A 318 -0.29 30.36 -27.91
CA ARG A 318 -0.42 31.51 -27.00
C ARG A 318 -1.86 31.80 -26.61
N GLN A 319 -2.82 31.60 -27.53
CA GLN A 319 -4.23 31.76 -27.21
C GLN A 319 -4.67 30.75 -26.15
N LEU A 320 -4.36 29.45 -26.34
CA LEU A 320 -4.70 28.40 -25.38
C LEU A 320 -4.02 28.65 -24.02
N GLU A 321 -2.74 29.01 -24.00
CA GLU A 321 -2.01 29.36 -22.77
C GLU A 321 -2.64 30.55 -22.05
N THR A 322 -3.07 31.57 -22.79
CA THR A 322 -3.73 32.75 -22.22
C THR A 322 -5.10 32.41 -21.65
N GLU A 323 -5.89 31.59 -22.37
CA GLU A 323 -7.20 31.12 -21.90
C GLU A 323 -7.07 30.25 -20.65
N GLN A 324 -6.09 29.33 -20.63
CA GLN A 324 -5.78 28.48 -19.48
C GLN A 324 -5.38 29.33 -18.27
N LYS A 325 -4.43 30.26 -18.44
CA LYS A 325 -3.99 31.15 -17.37
C LYS A 325 -5.15 32.00 -16.82
N ALA A 326 -5.98 32.57 -17.70
CA ALA A 326 -7.14 33.36 -17.28
C ALA A 326 -8.19 32.51 -16.55
N PHE A 327 -8.33 31.24 -16.91
CA PHE A 327 -9.21 30.29 -16.22
C PHE A 327 -8.65 29.95 -14.84
N ASP A 328 -7.36 29.61 -14.74
CA ASP A 328 -6.70 29.24 -13.48
C ASP A 328 -6.68 30.40 -12.47
N GLU A 329 -6.47 31.64 -12.93
CA GLU A 329 -6.55 32.84 -12.09
C GLU A 329 -7.96 33.03 -11.45
N GLN A 330 -9.01 32.46 -12.04
CA GLN A 330 -10.36 32.47 -11.48
C GLN A 330 -10.63 31.28 -10.54
N GLN A 331 -9.84 30.20 -10.62
CA GLN A 331 -9.99 29.01 -9.78
C GLN A 331 -9.35 29.24 -8.40
N THR A 332 -10.02 30.02 -7.56
CA THR A 332 -9.58 30.30 -6.18
C THR A 332 -10.00 29.22 -5.16
N SER A 333 -10.68 28.17 -5.61
CA SER A 333 -11.13 27.06 -4.78
C SER A 333 -10.55 25.71 -5.25
N HIS A 334 -10.40 24.81 -4.28
CA HIS A 334 -10.08 23.41 -4.49
C HIS A 334 -11.35 22.59 -4.38
N TYR A 335 -11.64 21.83 -5.42
CA TYR A 335 -12.77 20.92 -5.45
C TYR A 335 -12.29 19.48 -5.25
N ALA A 336 -13.05 18.70 -4.49
CA ALA A 336 -12.84 17.27 -4.39
C ALA A 336 -14.17 16.53 -4.32
N LYS A 337 -14.33 15.53 -5.19
CA LYS A 337 -15.34 14.49 -5.07
C LYS A 337 -14.69 13.22 -4.59
N VAL A 338 -15.08 12.73 -3.44
CA VAL A 338 -14.48 11.55 -2.78
C VAL A 338 -15.49 10.44 -2.61
N TYR A 339 -15.06 9.20 -2.85
CA TYR A 339 -15.86 7.99 -2.72
C TYR A 339 -15.24 7.08 -1.67
N PHE A 340 -16.08 6.37 -0.93
CA PHE A 340 -15.70 5.45 0.15
C PHE A 340 -16.35 4.08 -0.03
N ASN A 341 -15.70 3.07 0.51
CA ASN A 341 -16.19 1.69 0.61
C ASN A 341 -17.02 1.56 1.89
N GLY A 342 -18.28 2.02 1.83
CA GLY A 342 -19.20 1.98 2.96
C GLY A 342 -20.16 3.17 3.03
N VAL A 343 -21.09 3.13 3.98
CA VAL A 343 -22.07 4.21 4.18
C VAL A 343 -21.51 5.28 5.13
N ILE A 344 -21.47 6.53 4.66
CA ILE A 344 -20.96 7.68 5.40
C ILE A 344 -21.98 8.14 6.44
N ASP A 345 -21.55 8.22 7.70
CA ASP A 345 -22.23 8.95 8.77
C ASP A 345 -21.64 10.36 8.92
N LYS A 346 -20.31 10.42 9.06
CA LYS A 346 -19.55 11.67 9.22
C LYS A 346 -18.39 11.77 8.24
N LEU A 347 -18.11 12.99 7.82
CA LEU A 347 -16.90 13.35 7.07
C LEU A 347 -15.94 14.08 7.99
N GLU A 348 -14.67 13.73 7.88
CA GLU A 348 -13.56 14.44 8.50
C GLU A 348 -12.74 15.09 7.38
N VAL A 349 -12.83 16.42 7.27
CA VAL A 349 -12.17 17.21 6.22
C VAL A 349 -10.99 17.93 6.83
N SER A 350 -9.78 17.49 6.51
CA SER A 350 -8.54 18.09 6.98
C SER A 350 -7.90 18.93 5.89
N VAL A 351 -7.63 20.20 6.21
CA VAL A 351 -7.02 21.18 5.32
C VAL A 351 -5.59 21.47 5.78
N PHE A 352 -4.62 21.18 4.93
CA PHE A 352 -3.21 21.52 5.13
C PHE A 352 -2.98 22.98 4.70
N ASP A 353 -2.69 23.87 5.65
CA ASP A 353 -2.52 25.30 5.39
C ASP A 353 -1.08 25.59 4.93
N PHE A 354 -0.86 25.58 3.62
CA PHE A 354 0.43 25.89 3.00
C PHE A 354 0.68 27.39 2.80
N SER A 355 -0.23 28.28 3.23
CA SER A 355 -0.07 29.73 3.03
C SER A 355 1.19 30.32 3.70
N GLN A 356 1.70 29.65 4.73
CA GLN A 356 2.98 29.94 5.38
C GLN A 356 3.78 28.65 5.59
N ALA A 357 3.86 27.84 4.54
CA ALA A 357 4.59 26.58 4.57
C ALA A 357 6.07 26.79 4.93
N SER A 358 6.65 25.81 5.63
CA SER A 358 8.09 25.75 5.88
C SER A 358 8.72 24.74 4.92
N ILE A 359 9.70 25.17 4.14
CA ILE A 359 10.43 24.30 3.20
C ILE A 359 11.74 23.89 3.85
N THR A 360 11.89 22.60 4.14
CA THR A 360 13.13 22.03 4.67
C THR A 360 13.90 21.39 3.53
N ARG A 361 15.11 21.91 3.24
CA ARG A 361 16.07 21.33 2.29
C ARG A 361 17.29 20.85 3.06
N LYS A 362 17.69 19.60 2.85
CA LYS A 362 18.85 19.02 3.54
C LYS A 362 19.66 18.15 2.59
N ASP A 363 20.97 18.40 2.55
CA ASP A 363 21.92 17.46 1.96
C ASP A 363 22.06 16.26 2.91
N LEU A 364 21.91 15.07 2.35
CA LEU A 364 22.00 13.80 3.04
C LEU A 364 23.39 13.20 2.87
N ASP A 365 23.96 12.71 3.96
CA ASP A 365 25.14 11.85 3.99
C ASP A 365 24.83 10.69 4.96
N LEU A 366 24.19 9.65 4.42
CA LEU A 366 23.61 8.58 5.22
C LEU A 366 24.57 7.40 5.30
N PRO A 367 24.95 6.94 6.51
CA PRO A 367 25.80 5.77 6.65
C PRO A 367 25.07 4.52 6.16
N VAL A 368 25.77 3.69 5.39
CA VAL A 368 25.26 2.40 4.94
C VAL A 368 25.49 1.36 6.03
N GLN A 369 24.41 0.92 6.65
CA GLN A 369 24.41 -0.08 7.72
C GLN A 369 24.24 -1.49 7.15
N ARG A 370 24.86 -2.47 7.81
CA ARG A 370 24.68 -3.89 7.44
C ARG A 370 24.10 -4.65 8.61
N PHE A 371 22.89 -5.13 8.41
CA PHE A 371 22.16 -6.05 9.29
C PHE A 371 21.65 -7.18 8.43
N ASP A 372 22.34 -8.33 8.48
CA ASP A 372 21.88 -9.53 7.79
C ASP A 372 20.75 -10.14 8.63
N HIS A 373 19.62 -10.52 8.02
CA HIS A 373 18.48 -11.11 8.75
C HIS A 373 18.89 -12.31 9.63
N MET A 374 19.84 -13.12 9.14
CA MET A 374 20.49 -14.17 9.90
C MET A 374 22.00 -13.90 9.99
N SER A 375 22.53 -13.85 11.20
CA SER A 375 23.95 -13.65 11.48
C SER A 375 24.49 -14.74 12.40
N THR A 376 25.75 -15.11 12.25
CA THR A 376 26.46 -15.96 13.23
C THR A 376 27.35 -15.16 14.17
N ASP A 377 27.49 -13.84 13.96
CA ASP A 377 28.23 -12.96 14.85
C ASP A 377 27.46 -12.82 16.16
N LYS A 378 28.12 -12.98 17.30
CA LYS A 378 27.45 -12.81 18.61
C LYS A 378 27.48 -11.35 19.09
N ASN A 379 28.22 -10.48 18.41
CA ASN A 379 28.29 -9.07 18.76
C ASN A 379 27.07 -8.34 18.19
N ILE A 380 26.38 -7.64 19.08
CA ILE A 380 25.18 -6.89 18.74
C ILE A 380 25.60 -5.48 18.33
N ARG A 381 25.28 -5.12 17.10
CA ARG A 381 25.63 -3.81 16.53
C ARG A 381 24.65 -2.76 17.03
N PRO A 382 25.10 -1.62 17.56
CA PRO A 382 24.19 -0.55 17.95
C PRO A 382 23.59 0.11 16.70
N LEU A 383 22.31 0.47 16.79
CA LEU A 383 21.62 1.31 15.80
C LEU A 383 20.99 2.51 16.52
N PRO A 384 21.78 3.53 16.91
CA PRO A 384 21.25 4.67 17.62
C PRO A 384 20.34 5.48 16.69
N MET A 385 19.06 5.59 17.03
CA MET A 385 18.12 6.45 16.33
C MET A 385 17.89 7.75 17.13
N PRO A 386 18.08 8.94 16.53
CA PRO A 386 17.93 10.21 17.22
C PRO A 386 16.46 10.67 17.31
N VAL A 387 15.52 9.83 16.89
CA VAL A 387 14.10 10.14 16.80
C VAL A 387 13.24 9.04 17.42
N VAL A 388 12.01 9.40 17.78
CA VAL A 388 10.99 8.48 18.27
C VAL A 388 9.87 8.37 17.24
N VAL A 389 9.46 7.15 16.94
CA VAL A 389 8.36 6.85 16.02
C VAL A 389 7.45 5.86 16.70
N TYR A 390 6.16 6.17 16.71
CA TYR A 390 5.16 5.34 17.37
C TYR A 390 4.45 4.44 16.36
N ASP A 391 4.01 3.29 16.86
CA ASP A 391 3.15 2.37 16.13
C ASP A 391 1.69 2.60 16.56
N ASP A 392 0.98 3.41 15.77
CA ASP A 392 -0.44 3.71 15.97
C ASP A 392 -1.36 2.50 15.77
N GLN A 393 -0.86 1.46 15.10
CA GLN A 393 -1.63 0.26 14.76
C GLN A 393 -1.52 -0.81 15.82
N ALA A 394 -0.41 -0.87 16.54
CA ALA A 394 -0.16 -1.87 17.57
C ALA A 394 -1.36 -2.03 18.53
N ALA A 395 -1.93 -0.94 19.05
CA ALA A 395 -3.04 -1.03 20.00
C ALA A 395 -4.32 -1.66 19.40
N THR A 396 -4.60 -1.43 18.10
CA THR A 396 -5.76 -2.03 17.42
C THR A 396 -5.47 -3.47 17.04
N TYR A 397 -4.30 -3.71 16.43
CA TYR A 397 -3.83 -5.03 16.03
C TYR A 397 -3.81 -6.01 17.21
N LEU A 398 -3.29 -5.57 18.36
CA LEU A 398 -3.15 -6.40 19.55
C LEU A 398 -4.48 -6.77 20.21
N LYS A 399 -5.60 -6.09 19.90
CA LYS A 399 -6.93 -6.55 20.35
C LYS A 399 -7.32 -7.89 19.73
N ALA A 400 -6.76 -8.23 18.57
CA ALA A 400 -6.98 -9.54 17.95
C ALA A 400 -6.33 -10.69 18.74
N ALA A 401 -5.50 -10.41 19.75
CA ALA A 401 -5.06 -11.44 20.70
C ALA A 401 -6.21 -12.03 21.51
N ASP A 402 -7.33 -11.30 21.66
CA ASP A 402 -8.54 -11.75 22.35
C ASP A 402 -9.61 -12.30 21.36
N LEU A 403 -9.21 -12.69 20.14
CA LEU A 403 -10.12 -13.22 19.12
C LEU A 403 -10.85 -14.48 19.60
N ASP A 404 -12.19 -14.45 19.56
CA ASP A 404 -13.03 -15.58 19.91
C ASP A 404 -13.46 -16.43 18.69
N GLU A 405 -13.94 -17.64 18.97
CA GLU A 405 -14.40 -18.61 17.97
C GLU A 405 -15.51 -18.08 17.06
N ASP A 406 -16.52 -17.40 17.63
CA ASP A 406 -17.65 -16.90 16.84
C ASP A 406 -17.20 -15.80 15.87
N THR A 407 -16.28 -14.95 16.30
CA THR A 407 -15.71 -13.88 15.48
C THR A 407 -14.83 -14.45 14.36
N LEU A 408 -13.96 -15.42 14.67
CA LEU A 408 -13.14 -16.10 13.67
C LEU A 408 -14.01 -16.78 12.60
N LYS A 409 -15.01 -17.58 13.00
CA LYS A 409 -15.90 -18.28 12.05
C LYS A 409 -16.65 -17.32 11.12
N LYS A 410 -17.07 -16.16 11.62
CA LYS A 410 -17.77 -15.15 10.80
C LYS A 410 -16.87 -14.43 9.82
N SER A 411 -15.55 -14.46 10.03
CA SER A 411 -14.57 -13.84 9.14
C SER A 411 -14.22 -14.68 7.91
N VAL A 412 -14.62 -15.96 7.88
CA VAL A 412 -14.32 -16.86 6.77
C VAL A 412 -15.22 -16.57 5.58
N SER A 413 -14.60 -16.34 4.43
CA SER A 413 -15.22 -16.31 3.11
C SER A 413 -14.84 -17.59 2.37
N ILE A 414 -15.81 -18.19 1.67
CA ILE A 414 -15.56 -19.38 0.87
C ILE A 414 -15.69 -19.03 -0.61
N SER A 415 -14.67 -19.35 -1.39
CA SER A 415 -14.69 -19.19 -2.84
C SER A 415 -14.46 -20.54 -3.52
N GLN A 416 -14.92 -20.67 -4.75
CA GLN A 416 -14.71 -21.85 -5.58
C GLN A 416 -14.20 -21.41 -6.94
N SER A 417 -13.15 -22.07 -7.42
CA SER A 417 -12.55 -21.80 -8.72
C SER A 417 -12.32 -23.10 -9.50
N VAL A 418 -12.42 -23.02 -10.82
CA VAL A 418 -12.09 -24.10 -11.75
C VAL A 418 -11.17 -23.53 -12.80
N GLU A 419 -9.86 -23.67 -12.61
CA GLU A 419 -8.88 -23.27 -13.64
C GLU A 419 -8.82 -24.31 -14.77
N ASP A 420 -8.80 -25.59 -14.41
CA ASP A 420 -8.92 -26.74 -15.30
C ASP A 420 -9.66 -27.87 -14.56
N ALA A 421 -10.22 -28.84 -15.31
CA ALA A 421 -10.89 -30.00 -14.74
C ALA A 421 -9.98 -30.81 -13.80
N SER A 422 -8.66 -30.78 -13.99
CA SER A 422 -7.70 -31.47 -13.11
C SER A 422 -7.36 -30.73 -11.82
N ALA A 423 -7.77 -29.46 -11.66
CA ALA A 423 -7.35 -28.60 -10.55
C ALA A 423 -8.47 -27.65 -10.09
N ALA A 424 -9.66 -28.19 -9.82
CA ALA A 424 -10.73 -27.41 -9.21
C ALA A 424 -10.43 -27.19 -7.72
N ARG A 425 -10.78 -26.02 -7.19
CA ARG A 425 -10.41 -25.60 -5.83
C ARG A 425 -11.56 -24.99 -5.06
N ILE A 426 -11.61 -25.28 -3.76
CA ILE A 426 -12.38 -24.54 -2.75
C ILE A 426 -11.39 -23.86 -1.83
N GLU A 427 -11.53 -22.56 -1.64
CA GLU A 427 -10.65 -21.75 -0.79
C GLU A 427 -11.45 -21.14 0.36
N PHE A 428 -10.87 -21.20 1.55
CA PHE A 428 -11.41 -20.68 2.80
C PHE A 428 -10.53 -19.52 3.25
N ASP A 429 -10.88 -18.31 2.84
CA ASP A 429 -10.12 -17.11 3.13
C ASP A 429 -10.62 -16.45 4.42
N HIS A 430 -9.70 -15.98 5.25
CA HIS A 430 -10.00 -15.03 6.31
C HIS A 430 -8.89 -13.98 6.41
N PRO A 431 -9.18 -12.78 6.95
CA PRO A 431 -8.15 -11.80 7.24
C PRO A 431 -7.08 -12.41 8.15
N ARG A 432 -5.80 -12.18 7.83
CA ARG A 432 -4.70 -12.60 8.70
C ARG A 432 -4.82 -11.91 10.05
N THR A 433 -4.76 -12.69 11.12
CA THR A 433 -4.93 -12.27 12.50
C THR A 433 -3.65 -12.47 13.30
N PHE A 434 -3.60 -11.88 14.49
CA PHE A 434 -2.51 -12.10 15.46
C PHE A 434 -2.30 -13.59 15.80
N ASN A 435 -3.38 -14.38 15.81
CA ASN A 435 -3.32 -15.81 16.10
C ASN A 435 -2.57 -16.59 15.01
N ASP A 436 -2.71 -16.19 13.75
CA ASP A 436 -2.07 -16.86 12.61
C ASP A 436 -0.55 -16.71 12.65
N GLU A 437 -0.04 -15.62 13.21
CA GLU A 437 1.40 -15.43 13.42
C GLU A 437 1.97 -16.37 14.48
N LEU A 438 1.15 -16.87 15.40
CA LEU A 438 1.56 -17.70 16.52
C LEU A 438 1.33 -19.21 16.29
N LEU A 439 0.96 -19.63 15.08
CA LEU A 439 0.78 -21.05 14.74
C LEU A 439 2.07 -21.86 14.97
N GLY A 440 3.20 -21.30 14.52
CA GLY A 440 4.51 -21.96 14.57
C GLY A 440 4.62 -23.17 13.64
N SER A 441 5.79 -23.82 13.65
CA SER A 441 6.15 -24.89 12.70
C SER A 441 5.77 -26.32 13.14
N SER A 442 5.31 -26.49 14.38
CA SER A 442 5.10 -27.80 15.02
C SER A 442 3.64 -28.28 15.03
N PHE A 443 2.80 -27.69 14.18
CA PHE A 443 1.36 -27.92 14.18
C PHE A 443 0.94 -29.20 13.42
N ASN A 444 -0.09 -29.87 13.92
CA ASN A 444 -0.73 -31.02 13.28
C ASN A 444 -2.20 -30.68 12.99
N THR A 445 -2.57 -30.67 11.70
CA THR A 445 -3.90 -30.26 11.23
C THR A 445 -5.01 -31.26 11.55
N GLY A 446 -4.69 -32.47 12.00
CA GLY A 446 -5.70 -33.52 12.19
C GLY A 446 -6.33 -33.97 10.87
N ASP A 447 -7.41 -34.75 10.96
CA ASP A 447 -8.17 -35.21 9.81
C ASP A 447 -9.19 -34.14 9.38
N THR A 448 -9.19 -33.81 8.09
CA THR A 448 -10.12 -32.83 7.49
C THR A 448 -11.16 -33.57 6.65
N PRO A 449 -12.33 -33.94 7.21
CA PRO A 449 -13.31 -34.73 6.48
C PRO A 449 -14.02 -33.88 5.41
N VAL A 450 -14.03 -34.39 4.18
CA VAL A 450 -14.80 -33.83 3.07
C VAL A 450 -15.54 -34.92 2.32
N THR A 451 -16.78 -34.64 1.92
CA THR A 451 -17.59 -35.53 1.08
C THR A 451 -18.26 -34.73 -0.01
N PHE A 452 -18.18 -35.24 -1.24
CA PHE A 452 -18.83 -34.63 -2.40
C PHE A 452 -20.19 -35.31 -2.64
N PHE A 453 -21.15 -34.55 -3.18
CA PHE A 453 -22.50 -35.03 -3.43
C PHE A 453 -22.97 -34.64 -4.82
N THR A 454 -23.79 -35.50 -5.41
CA THR A 454 -24.50 -35.22 -6.67
C THR A 454 -25.63 -34.20 -6.48
N GLN A 455 -26.23 -33.76 -7.59
CA GLN A 455 -27.44 -32.92 -7.54
C GLN A 455 -28.71 -33.77 -7.46
N GLY A 456 -29.44 -33.66 -6.36
CA GLY A 456 -30.74 -34.30 -6.15
C GLY A 456 -31.93 -33.54 -6.76
N ALA A 457 -33.14 -34.06 -6.56
CA ALA A 457 -34.37 -33.46 -7.06
C ALA A 457 -34.56 -32.01 -6.55
N GLN A 458 -35.09 -31.14 -7.41
CA GLN A 458 -35.28 -29.70 -7.14
C GLN A 458 -33.97 -28.93 -6.86
N GLY A 459 -32.83 -29.47 -7.28
CA GLY A 459 -31.53 -28.81 -7.16
C GLY A 459 -31.00 -28.75 -5.73
N LYS A 460 -31.36 -29.71 -4.89
CA LYS A 460 -30.81 -29.91 -3.54
C LYS A 460 -29.65 -30.92 -3.55
N ARG A 461 -28.96 -31.08 -2.41
CA ARG A 461 -27.92 -32.11 -2.21
C ARG A 461 -28.49 -33.52 -2.45
N GLY A 462 -27.81 -34.30 -3.28
CA GLY A 462 -28.14 -35.68 -3.65
C GLY A 462 -27.36 -36.71 -2.83
N GLU A 463 -26.97 -37.81 -3.47
CA GLU A 463 -26.22 -38.91 -2.87
C GLU A 463 -24.72 -38.59 -2.77
N PRO A 464 -24.00 -39.13 -1.76
CA PRO A 464 -22.56 -38.97 -1.62
C PRO A 464 -21.81 -39.69 -2.75
N ILE A 465 -20.68 -39.12 -3.16
CA ILE A 465 -19.79 -39.65 -4.19
C ILE A 465 -18.60 -40.29 -3.48
N GLU A 466 -18.37 -41.58 -3.72
CA GLU A 466 -17.15 -42.26 -3.27
C GLU A 466 -15.99 -41.90 -4.21
N LEU A 467 -14.89 -41.42 -3.64
CA LEU A 467 -13.73 -40.94 -4.39
C LEU A 467 -12.47 -41.73 -4.02
N PRO A 468 -11.56 -41.95 -4.98
CA PRO A 468 -10.22 -42.44 -4.67
C PRO A 468 -9.42 -41.36 -3.91
N THR A 469 -8.45 -41.78 -3.10
CA THR A 469 -7.67 -40.87 -2.26
C THR A 469 -6.90 -39.83 -3.08
N GLU A 470 -6.51 -40.18 -4.31
CA GLU A 470 -5.77 -39.33 -5.24
C GLU A 470 -6.63 -38.23 -5.88
N ALA A 471 -7.96 -38.29 -5.77
CA ALA A 471 -8.85 -37.27 -6.33
C ALA A 471 -8.86 -35.96 -5.52
N LEU A 472 -8.23 -35.96 -4.34
CA LEU A 472 -8.34 -34.91 -3.34
C LEU A 472 -6.98 -34.60 -2.72
N GLU A 473 -6.64 -33.32 -2.69
CA GLU A 473 -5.54 -32.78 -1.90
C GLU A 473 -6.10 -31.70 -0.98
N ILE A 474 -5.85 -31.83 0.32
CA ILE A 474 -6.35 -30.90 1.33
C ILE A 474 -5.14 -30.27 2.01
N ASP A 475 -5.07 -28.94 1.99
CA ASP A 475 -4.06 -28.14 2.70
C ASP A 475 -4.79 -27.24 3.71
N PRO A 476 -5.01 -27.71 4.96
CA PRO A 476 -5.75 -26.95 5.97
C PRO A 476 -5.03 -25.68 6.40
N LEU A 477 -3.70 -25.64 6.33
CA LEU A 477 -2.92 -24.45 6.67
C LEU A 477 -3.09 -23.33 5.66
N ARG A 478 -3.26 -23.69 4.38
CA ARG A 478 -3.63 -22.73 3.33
C ARG A 478 -5.13 -22.53 3.20
N GLY A 479 -5.94 -23.24 3.98
CA GLY A 479 -7.39 -23.20 3.87
C GLY A 479 -7.89 -23.66 2.50
N THR A 480 -7.29 -24.70 1.89
CA THR A 480 -7.66 -25.10 0.52
C THR A 480 -7.96 -26.58 0.37
N ILE A 481 -8.97 -26.88 -0.46
CA ILE A 481 -9.32 -28.22 -0.93
C ILE A 481 -9.22 -28.22 -2.45
N THR A 482 -8.25 -28.95 -2.99
CA THR A 482 -8.05 -29.17 -4.42
C THR A 482 -8.59 -30.53 -4.81
N TYR A 483 -9.33 -30.60 -5.91
CA TYR A 483 -9.94 -31.84 -6.40
C TYR A 483 -9.88 -31.95 -7.92
N ASP A 484 -9.62 -33.17 -8.39
CA ASP A 484 -9.53 -33.51 -9.82
C ASP A 484 -10.87 -34.09 -10.30
N LEU A 485 -11.62 -33.29 -11.07
CA LEU A 485 -12.91 -33.70 -11.62
C LEU A 485 -12.82 -34.87 -12.60
N ASN A 486 -11.65 -35.16 -13.18
CA ASN A 486 -11.47 -36.32 -14.07
C ASN A 486 -11.49 -37.65 -13.31
N LEU A 487 -11.27 -37.61 -11.99
CA LEU A 487 -11.29 -38.77 -11.12
C LEU A 487 -12.66 -39.01 -10.46
N PHE A 488 -13.63 -38.15 -10.73
CA PHE A 488 -14.99 -38.28 -10.20
C PHE A 488 -15.82 -39.25 -11.07
N PRO A 489 -16.48 -40.25 -10.46
CA PRO A 489 -17.37 -41.16 -11.20
C PRO A 489 -18.66 -40.47 -11.65
N GLU A 490 -19.04 -39.38 -10.97
CA GLU A 490 -20.25 -38.59 -11.22
C GLU A 490 -19.96 -37.10 -11.04
N THR A 491 -20.67 -36.23 -11.76
CA THR A 491 -20.46 -34.78 -11.64
C THR A 491 -20.84 -34.29 -10.24
N PRO A 492 -19.89 -33.73 -9.47
CA PRO A 492 -20.20 -33.23 -8.14
C PRO A 492 -20.97 -31.90 -8.24
N ALA A 493 -21.91 -31.70 -7.32
CA ALA A 493 -22.71 -30.49 -7.23
C ALA A 493 -22.60 -29.80 -5.86
N TYR A 494 -22.20 -30.54 -4.83
CA TYR A 494 -21.98 -30.02 -3.48
C TYR A 494 -20.73 -30.63 -2.86
N ALA A 495 -20.04 -29.86 -2.03
CA ALA A 495 -19.03 -30.35 -1.11
C ALA A 495 -19.46 -30.01 0.32
N VAL A 496 -19.41 -31.00 1.22
CA VAL A 496 -19.75 -30.84 2.64
C VAL A 496 -18.63 -31.42 3.47
N GLY A 497 -18.19 -30.69 4.48
CA GLY A 497 -17.09 -31.11 5.32
C GLY A 497 -16.84 -30.16 6.48
N SER A 498 -15.69 -30.34 7.12
CA SER A 498 -15.13 -29.35 8.03
C SER A 498 -13.68 -29.04 7.65
N ILE A 499 -13.25 -27.82 7.92
CA ILE A 499 -11.84 -27.43 7.87
C ILE A 499 -11.45 -26.87 9.25
N PRO A 500 -10.29 -27.27 9.81
CA PRO A 500 -9.85 -26.72 11.07
C PRO A 500 -9.33 -25.30 10.86
N LEU A 501 -9.89 -24.34 11.60
CA LEU A 501 -9.32 -23.02 11.86
C LEU A 501 -8.56 -23.06 13.19
N PHE A 502 -7.82 -22.01 13.54
CA PHE A 502 -6.96 -22.04 14.72
C PHE A 502 -7.12 -20.80 15.60
N LEU A 503 -7.19 -21.03 16.92
CA LEU A 503 -7.15 -19.98 17.93
C LEU A 503 -6.08 -20.28 18.97
N ALA A 504 -5.22 -19.30 19.24
CA ALA A 504 -4.23 -19.39 20.30
C ALA A 504 -4.83 -18.87 21.61
N SER A 505 -4.57 -19.58 22.71
CA SER A 505 -4.78 -19.01 24.05
C SER A 505 -3.56 -18.18 24.40
N ILE A 506 -3.74 -16.87 24.60
CA ILE A 506 -2.64 -15.92 24.74
C ILE A 506 -2.62 -15.32 26.14
N GLU A 507 -1.50 -15.49 26.83
CA GLU A 507 -1.23 -14.81 28.09
C GLU A 507 -0.52 -13.48 27.82
N LYS A 508 -1.14 -12.39 28.28
CA LYS A 508 -0.61 -11.03 28.17
C LYS A 508 0.04 -10.60 29.49
N ASN A 509 1.27 -10.14 29.41
CA ASN A 509 2.01 -9.61 30.56
C ASN A 509 2.73 -8.30 30.21
N THR A 510 3.13 -7.55 31.24
CA THR A 510 3.85 -6.29 31.11
C THR A 510 5.12 -6.34 31.95
N LEU A 511 6.26 -6.02 31.34
CA LEU A 511 7.58 -6.07 31.95
C LEU A 511 8.23 -4.68 31.91
N LYS A 512 8.72 -4.19 33.04
CA LYS A 512 9.55 -2.97 33.06
C LYS A 512 10.97 -3.30 32.61
N THR A 513 11.56 -2.48 31.77
CA THR A 513 12.91 -2.76 31.20
C THR A 513 14.02 -2.73 32.25
N GLN A 514 13.76 -2.11 33.41
CA GLN A 514 14.65 -2.12 34.57
C GLN A 514 14.68 -3.48 35.31
N GLN A 515 13.70 -4.35 35.05
CA GLN A 515 13.48 -5.61 35.76
C GLN A 515 13.14 -6.74 34.78
N LEU A 516 13.89 -6.82 33.67
CA LEU A 516 13.69 -7.88 32.69
C LEU A 516 14.05 -9.25 33.28
N PRO A 517 13.25 -10.30 33.00
CA PRO A 517 13.61 -11.67 33.38
C PRO A 517 14.86 -12.12 32.65
N LYS A 518 15.49 -13.17 33.17
CA LYS A 518 16.61 -13.82 32.49
C LYS A 518 16.19 -14.23 31.07
N GLY A 519 17.07 -14.03 30.09
CA GLY A 519 16.79 -14.30 28.68
C GLY A 519 16.31 -13.08 27.89
N LEU A 520 15.94 -11.98 28.57
CA LEU A 520 15.68 -10.69 27.95
C LEU A 520 16.74 -9.66 28.40
N GLU A 521 17.27 -8.89 27.46
CA GLU A 521 18.22 -7.82 27.74
C GLU A 521 17.93 -6.63 26.82
N LEU A 522 17.98 -5.40 27.34
CA LEU A 522 17.84 -4.19 26.54
C LEU A 522 19.18 -3.45 26.48
N LYS A 523 19.66 -3.15 25.26
CA LYS A 523 20.85 -2.33 25.00
C LYS A 523 20.47 -1.11 24.17
N GLY A 524 20.20 0.01 24.86
CA GLY A 524 19.65 1.20 24.21
C GLY A 524 18.27 0.88 23.62
N ASN A 525 18.12 1.02 22.30
CA ASN A 525 16.90 0.71 21.57
C ASN A 525 16.80 -0.73 21.04
N ALA A 526 17.75 -1.60 21.38
CA ALA A 526 17.80 -2.98 20.92
C ALA A 526 17.37 -3.96 22.02
N LEU A 527 16.25 -4.66 21.82
CA LEU A 527 15.78 -5.75 22.69
C LEU A 527 16.36 -7.07 22.22
N ILE A 528 17.01 -7.79 23.13
CA ILE A 528 17.66 -9.07 22.88
C ILE A 528 16.81 -10.16 23.52
N VAL A 529 16.44 -11.17 22.74
CA VAL A 529 15.50 -12.23 23.12
C VAL A 529 16.17 -13.59 22.95
N ASP A 530 16.45 -14.28 24.05
CA ASP A 530 16.96 -15.66 24.07
C ASP A 530 15.90 -16.64 23.56
N GLN A 531 16.15 -17.25 22.40
CA GLN A 531 15.20 -18.15 21.73
C GLN A 531 15.00 -19.47 22.47
N ALA A 532 15.91 -19.87 23.36
CA ALA A 532 15.73 -21.06 24.18
C ALA A 532 14.70 -20.84 25.31
N GLN A 533 14.53 -19.60 25.77
CA GLN A 533 13.59 -19.23 26.83
C GLN A 533 12.29 -18.63 26.27
N PHE A 534 12.41 -17.85 25.19
CA PHE A 534 11.33 -17.11 24.55
C PHE A 534 11.31 -17.42 23.04
N PRO A 535 10.91 -18.64 22.63
CA PRO A 535 10.90 -19.01 21.22
C PRO A 535 9.92 -18.14 20.42
N ALA A 536 10.37 -17.66 19.26
CA ALA A 536 9.57 -16.83 18.36
C ALA A 536 8.29 -17.53 17.87
N ASP A 537 8.18 -18.86 17.91
CA ASP A 537 6.94 -19.57 17.55
C ASP A 537 5.82 -19.44 18.62
N ALA A 538 6.12 -18.86 19.79
CA ALA A 538 5.16 -18.72 20.90
C ALA A 538 5.17 -17.36 21.59
N TRP A 539 6.16 -16.50 21.34
CA TRP A 539 6.30 -15.22 22.04
C TRP A 539 6.31 -14.03 21.08
N ARG A 540 5.60 -12.96 21.44
CA ARG A 540 5.71 -11.64 20.81
C ARG A 540 6.03 -10.58 21.86
N PHE A 541 6.81 -9.58 21.45
CA PHE A 541 7.24 -8.48 22.30
C PHE A 541 6.94 -7.15 21.61
N TYR A 542 6.26 -6.26 22.32
CA TYR A 542 5.96 -4.91 21.85
C TYR A 542 6.53 -3.90 22.84
N ALA A 543 7.34 -2.97 22.35
CA ALA A 543 8.00 -1.98 23.19
C ALA A 543 7.12 -0.74 23.39
N LYS A 544 7.13 -0.19 24.60
CA LYS A 544 6.55 1.11 24.94
C LYS A 544 7.60 2.04 25.52
N ASP A 545 7.45 3.33 25.28
CA ASP A 545 8.25 4.37 25.93
C ASP A 545 7.71 4.69 27.34
N ASP A 546 8.19 5.77 27.98
CA ASP A 546 7.73 6.21 29.30
C ASP A 546 6.37 6.91 29.28
N THR A 547 5.90 7.34 28.11
CA THR A 547 4.55 7.87 27.91
C THR A 547 3.49 6.76 27.77
N GLY A 548 3.94 5.51 27.59
CA GLY A 548 3.08 4.33 27.43
C GLY A 548 2.63 4.09 25.99
N GLN A 549 3.21 4.80 25.02
CA GLN A 549 2.92 4.63 23.60
C GLN A 549 3.79 3.53 23.00
N TYR A 550 3.23 2.76 22.06
CA TYR A 550 3.96 1.71 21.37
C TYR A 550 5.01 2.30 20.45
N LEU A 551 6.25 1.84 20.57
CA LEU A 551 7.35 2.21 19.69
C LEU A 551 7.33 1.36 18.43
N LYS A 552 7.58 1.99 17.28
CA LYS A 552 7.71 1.29 16.00
C LYS A 552 8.98 0.46 15.97
N GLU A 553 8.83 -0.83 15.65
CA GLU A 553 9.97 -1.70 15.33
C GLU A 553 10.55 -1.32 13.96
N ILE A 554 11.87 -1.22 13.89
CA ILE A 554 12.63 -0.93 12.67
C ILE A 554 12.82 -2.23 11.88
N PHE A 555 13.39 -3.24 12.54
CA PHE A 555 13.57 -4.61 12.06
C PHE A 555 14.08 -5.51 13.20
N ALA A 556 14.05 -6.83 12.96
CA ALA A 556 14.67 -7.86 13.80
C ALA A 556 15.85 -8.53 13.08
N VAL A 557 16.82 -9.01 13.87
CA VAL A 557 17.97 -9.80 13.39
C VAL A 557 18.08 -11.06 14.23
N SER A 558 18.12 -12.21 13.57
CA SER A 558 18.36 -13.50 14.22
C SER A 558 19.84 -13.84 14.25
N HIS A 559 20.30 -14.29 15.42
CA HIS A 559 21.69 -14.69 15.64
C HIS A 559 21.78 -16.20 15.87
N GLY A 560 22.17 -16.93 14.83
CA GLY A 560 22.18 -18.39 14.79
C GLY A 560 23.49 -19.05 15.23
N ALA A 561 23.41 -20.35 15.53
CA ALA A 561 24.59 -21.17 15.83
C ALA A 561 25.50 -21.39 14.61
N SER A 562 24.92 -21.37 13.41
CA SER A 562 25.59 -21.43 12.11
C SER A 562 24.70 -20.74 11.07
N ALA A 563 25.19 -20.55 9.84
CA ALA A 563 24.44 -19.84 8.78
C ALA A 563 23.09 -20.49 8.42
N THR A 564 22.93 -21.78 8.70
CA THR A 564 21.69 -22.56 8.51
C THR A 564 21.21 -23.22 9.79
N GLY A 565 21.81 -22.87 10.93
CA GLY A 565 21.47 -23.42 12.24
C GLY A 565 20.33 -22.65 12.90
N PRO A 566 19.77 -23.18 14.01
CA PRO A 566 18.72 -22.48 14.75
C PRO A 566 19.23 -21.15 15.31
N ALA A 567 18.31 -20.18 15.41
CA ALA A 567 18.54 -18.92 16.11
C ALA A 567 18.80 -19.20 17.59
N LEU A 568 19.86 -18.58 18.15
CA LEU A 568 20.17 -18.61 19.57
C LEU A 568 19.49 -17.45 20.30
N PHE A 569 19.48 -16.28 19.68
CA PHE A 569 18.77 -15.11 20.16
C PHE A 569 18.36 -14.21 18.98
N ASP A 570 17.30 -13.45 19.17
CA ASP A 570 16.88 -12.40 18.23
C ASP A 570 17.16 -11.01 18.82
N VAL A 571 17.37 -10.03 17.96
CA VAL A 571 17.57 -8.63 18.34
C VAL A 571 16.57 -7.76 17.58
N HIS A 572 15.65 -7.13 18.30
CA HIS A 572 14.64 -6.22 17.78
C HIS A 572 15.07 -4.77 18.02
N TYR A 573 15.12 -3.95 16.96
CA TYR A 573 15.50 -2.54 17.04
C TYR A 573 14.26 -1.66 16.95
N PHE A 574 14.15 -0.64 17.80
CA PHE A 574 12.99 0.27 17.83
C PHE A 574 13.38 1.73 17.55
N TYR A 575 12.44 2.49 17.00
CA TYR A 575 12.50 3.95 16.91
C TYR A 575 12.16 4.60 18.26
N GLY A 576 13.13 4.67 19.16
CA GLY A 576 12.96 5.28 20.48
C GLY A 576 13.65 4.46 21.57
N GLN A 577 13.37 4.77 22.83
CA GLN A 577 13.94 4.05 23.98
C GLN A 577 12.84 3.30 24.73
N PRO A 578 12.82 1.96 24.68
CA PRO A 578 11.86 1.17 25.44
C PRO A 578 12.02 1.36 26.96
N THR A 579 10.93 1.62 27.66
CA THR A 579 10.88 1.60 29.14
C THR A 579 10.01 0.48 29.69
N GLU A 580 9.15 -0.06 28.84
CA GLU A 580 8.25 -1.17 29.12
C GLU A 580 8.16 -2.09 27.91
N LEU A 581 7.97 -3.38 28.15
CA LEU A 581 7.64 -4.39 27.15
C LEU A 581 6.28 -4.97 27.48
N GLU A 582 5.42 -5.06 26.49
CA GLU A 582 4.20 -5.84 26.54
C GLU A 582 4.46 -7.18 25.83
N THR A 583 4.22 -8.28 26.54
CA THR A 583 4.54 -9.63 26.06
C THR A 583 3.26 -10.42 25.84
N TYR A 584 3.24 -11.16 24.74
CA TYR A 584 2.14 -12.06 24.40
C TYR A 584 2.72 -13.46 24.24
N GLN A 585 2.28 -14.37 25.10
CA GLN A 585 2.71 -15.76 25.11
C GLN A 585 1.56 -16.65 24.68
N ARG A 586 1.76 -17.43 23.61
CA ARG A 586 0.88 -18.56 23.31
C ARG A 586 1.08 -19.65 24.36
N THR A 587 0.02 -19.98 25.08
CA THR A 587 -0.03 -21.05 26.08
C THR A 587 -0.66 -22.32 25.52
N GLU A 588 -1.66 -22.19 24.65
CA GLU A 588 -2.33 -23.29 23.97
C GLU A 588 -2.68 -22.90 22.53
N LEU A 589 -2.88 -23.90 21.66
CA LEU A 589 -3.40 -23.72 20.31
C LEU A 589 -4.56 -24.69 20.11
N ASN A 590 -5.74 -24.14 19.92
CA ASN A 590 -7.00 -24.86 19.87
C ASN A 590 -7.53 -24.90 18.42
N PRO A 591 -7.72 -26.09 17.83
CA PRO A 591 -8.40 -26.19 16.55
C PRO A 591 -9.89 -25.86 16.73
N VAL A 592 -10.42 -25.11 15.78
CA VAL A 592 -11.80 -24.67 15.71
C VAL A 592 -12.39 -25.27 14.44
N GLU A 593 -13.29 -26.24 14.58
CA GLU A 593 -13.93 -26.88 13.44
C GLU A 593 -14.88 -25.89 12.74
N TYR A 594 -14.58 -25.57 11.48
CA TYR A 594 -15.44 -24.80 10.60
C TYR A 594 -16.16 -25.71 9.62
N GLY A 595 -17.43 -26.02 9.92
CA GLY A 595 -18.29 -26.81 9.05
C GLY A 595 -18.78 -26.00 7.86
N PHE A 596 -18.74 -26.58 6.67
CA PHE A 596 -19.17 -25.93 5.43
C PHE A 596 -20.10 -26.81 4.57
N GLU A 597 -20.93 -26.14 3.76
CA GLU A 597 -21.62 -26.73 2.62
C GLU A 597 -21.48 -25.75 1.45
N VAL A 598 -20.76 -26.16 0.41
CA VAL A 598 -20.51 -25.36 -0.79
C VAL A 598 -21.26 -25.98 -1.95
N LYS A 599 -22.01 -25.16 -2.68
CA LYS A 599 -22.56 -25.54 -3.98
C LYS A 599 -21.49 -25.27 -5.04
N LEU A 600 -21.12 -26.29 -5.79
CA LEU A 600 -20.04 -26.22 -6.77
C LEU A 600 -20.56 -25.67 -8.10
N ASP A 601 -19.75 -24.84 -8.74
CA ASP A 601 -20.10 -24.34 -10.07
C ASP A 601 -20.03 -25.46 -11.11
N LYS A 602 -20.88 -25.34 -12.13
CA LYS A 602 -20.86 -26.28 -13.24
C LYS A 602 -19.71 -25.89 -14.15
N VAL A 603 -18.79 -26.81 -14.40
CA VAL A 603 -17.76 -26.63 -15.43
C VAL A 603 -18.45 -26.43 -16.77
N GLU A 604 -18.32 -25.24 -17.35
CA GLU A 604 -18.71 -25.05 -18.74
C GLU A 604 -17.77 -25.92 -19.59
N PRO A 605 -18.30 -26.81 -20.46
CA PRO A 605 -17.45 -27.57 -21.36
C PRO A 605 -16.64 -26.57 -22.21
N PRO A 606 -15.36 -26.87 -22.52
CA PRO A 606 -14.56 -26.00 -23.36
C PRO A 606 -15.36 -25.69 -24.62
N ARG A 607 -15.52 -24.40 -24.94
CA ARG A 607 -16.13 -23.96 -26.19
C ARG A 607 -15.37 -24.64 -27.32
N ALA A 608 -16.00 -25.63 -27.94
CA ALA A 608 -15.55 -26.15 -29.21
C ALA A 608 -15.62 -24.98 -30.20
N ASP A 609 -14.45 -24.57 -30.68
CA ASP A 609 -14.17 -23.56 -31.70
C ASP A 609 -15.37 -22.94 -32.43
N GLN A 610 -15.51 -21.61 -32.31
CA GLN A 610 -16.09 -20.75 -33.35
C GLN A 610 -15.14 -19.62 -33.68
#